data_AF-A0A535UHW3-F1
#
_entry.id   AF-A0A535UHW3-F1
#
_cell.length_a   1.000
_cell.length_b   1.000
_cell.length_c   1.000
_cell.angle_alpha   90.00
_cell.angle_beta   90.00
_cell.angle_gamma   90.00
#
_symmetry.space_group_name_H-M   'P 1'
#
loop_
_entity.id
_entity.type
_entity.pdbx_description
1 polymer ?
#
loop_
_entity_poly.entity_id
_entity_poly.type
_entity_poly.pdbx_seq_one_letter_code
_entity_poly.pdbx_strand_id
1 'polypeptide(L)'
;MVSSLYFIGIDGGTESLRVGIFDQEGTPVGFASRTYTLKHPRPGWAEQDPDEWWASLVAAVRDVMSKSGIVPDEIAGISLDCTTCTVRVG
;
A
#
# COMPACT_ATOMS: atom_id res chain seq x y z
N MET A 1 9.73 17.02 -24.44
CA MET A 1 8.66 16.84 -23.44
C MET A 1 9.32 16.31 -22.20
N VAL A 2 9.24 17.01 -21.08
CA VAL A 2 9.73 16.47 -19.81
C VAL A 2 8.73 15.39 -19.41
N SER A 3 9.18 14.14 -19.28
CA SER A 3 8.36 13.08 -18.68
C SER A 3 8.07 13.49 -17.25
N SER A 4 6.80 13.62 -16.89
CA SER A 4 6.41 13.84 -15.50
C SER A 4 6.63 12.53 -14.76
N LEU A 5 7.49 12.54 -13.75
CA LEU A 5 7.74 11.36 -12.92
C LEU A 5 6.88 11.42 -11.68
N TYR A 6 6.33 10.27 -11.32
CA TYR A 6 5.52 10.09 -10.13
C TYR A 6 6.15 9.05 -9.20
N PHE A 7 5.73 9.08 -7.94
CA PHE A 7 6.20 8.19 -6.90
C PHE A 7 5.02 7.51 -6.22
N ILE A 8 5.16 6.22 -5.93
CA ILE A 8 4.17 5.47 -5.14
C ILE A 8 4.66 5.40 -3.69
N GLY A 9 3.80 5.82 -2.76
CA GLY A 9 3.99 5.58 -1.32
C GLY A 9 3.02 4.51 -0.84
N ILE A 10 3.54 3.50 -0.13
CA ILE A 10 2.75 2.44 0.50
C ILE A 10 2.85 2.57 2.01
N ASP A 11 1.70 2.55 2.69
CA ASP A 11 1.58 2.57 4.15
C ASP A 11 0.77 1.34 4.61
N GLY A 12 1.47 0.37 5.21
CA GLY A 12 0.92 -0.86 5.77
C GLY A 12 0.62 -0.74 7.27
N GLY A 13 -0.65 -0.55 7.61
CA GLY A 13 -1.14 -0.46 8.99
C GLY A 13 -1.53 -1.82 9.60
N THR A 14 -2.13 -1.79 10.78
CA THR A 14 -2.58 -3.01 11.48
C THR A 14 -3.81 -3.68 10.86
N GLU A 15 -4.67 -2.93 10.18
CA GLU A 15 -5.93 -3.47 9.63
C GLU A 15 -6.16 -3.09 8.16
N SER A 16 -5.25 -2.30 7.60
CA SER A 16 -5.38 -1.81 6.24
C SER A 16 -4.04 -1.43 5.65
N LEU A 17 -3.96 -1.51 4.33
CA LEU A 17 -2.89 -0.97 3.53
C LEU A 17 -3.42 0.17 2.65
N ARG A 18 -2.63 1.23 2.57
CA ARG A 18 -2.90 2.45 1.79
C ARG A 18 -1.80 2.64 0.77
N VAL A 19 -2.18 3.13 -0.40
CA VAL A 19 -1.27 3.45 -1.50
C VAL A 19 -1.62 4.84 -2.00
N GLY A 20 -0.63 5.71 -2.11
CA GLY A 20 -0.73 7.03 -2.71
C GLY A 20 0.21 7.20 -3.88
N ILE A 21 -0.19 7.98 -4.88
CA ILE A 21 0.69 8.48 -5.94
C ILE A 21 0.96 9.96 -5.70
N PHE A 22 2.21 10.38 -5.86
CA PHE A 22 2.67 11.75 -5.66
C PHE A 22 3.50 12.23 -6.84
N ASP A 23 3.47 13.53 -7.13
CA ASP A 23 4.39 14.18 -8.08
C ASP A 23 5.76 14.47 -7.44
N GLN A 24 6.65 15.13 -8.19
CA GLN A 24 8.02 15.44 -7.75
C GLN A 24 8.07 16.46 -6.60
N GLU A 25 7.04 17.28 -6.47
CA GLU A 25 6.86 18.27 -5.43
C GLU A 25 6.22 17.67 -4.16
N GLY A 26 5.81 16.39 -4.21
CA GLY A 26 5.14 15.68 -3.13
C GLY A 26 3.64 15.94 -3.06
N THR A 27 3.04 16.51 -4.11
CA THR A 27 1.59 16.73 -4.20
C THR A 27 0.89 15.39 -4.43
N PRO A 28 -0.15 15.06 -3.66
CA PRO A 28 -0.91 13.83 -3.87
C PRO A 28 -1.73 13.90 -5.15
N VAL A 29 -1.57 12.90 -6.01
CA VAL A 29 -2.33 12.71 -7.26
C VAL A 29 -3.53 11.81 -7.04
N GLY A 30 -3.40 10.80 -6.17
CA GLY A 30 -4.50 9.88 -5.89
C GLY A 30 -4.15 8.88 -4.81
N PHE A 31 -5.19 8.25 -4.26
CA PHE A 31 -5.05 7.25 -3.21
C PHE A 31 -5.98 6.05 -3.44
N ALA A 32 -5.58 4.91 -2.92
CA ALA A 32 -6.42 3.74 -2.73
C ALA A 32 -6.06 3.04 -1.42
N SER A 33 -7.01 2.30 -0.86
CA SER A 33 -6.77 1.50 0.33
C SER A 33 -7.54 0.18 0.25
N ARG A 34 -7.06 -0.79 1.03
CA ARG A 34 -7.68 -2.10 1.24
C ARG A 34 -7.51 -2.51 2.68
N THR A 35 -8.54 -3.14 3.24
CA THR A 35 -8.51 -3.71 4.59
C THR A 35 -8.17 -5.19 4.53
N TYR A 36 -7.58 -5.70 5.59
CA TYR A 36 -7.38 -7.13 5.82
C TYR A 36 -7.74 -7.49 7.25
N THR A 37 -7.96 -8.78 7.49
CA THR A 37 -8.52 -9.27 8.74
C THR A 37 -7.47 -9.35 9.83
N LEU A 38 -7.76 -8.76 10.99
CA LEU A 38 -7.03 -9.01 12.24
C LEU A 38 -7.76 -10.10 13.04
N LYS A 39 -7.08 -11.21 13.29
CA LYS A 39 -7.62 -12.37 14.00
C LYS A 39 -7.18 -12.33 15.46
N HIS A 40 -8.11 -12.62 16.37
CA HIS A 40 -7.85 -12.73 17.81
C HIS A 40 -8.19 -14.15 18.30
N PRO A 41 -7.37 -15.17 17.96
CA PRO A 41 -7.70 -16.55 18.28
C PRO A 41 -7.69 -16.84 19.80
N ARG A 42 -6.97 -16.02 20.58
CA ARG A 42 -6.86 -16.11 22.04
C ARG A 42 -6.74 -14.71 22.66
N PRO A 43 -7.09 -14.54 23.94
CA PRO A 43 -6.85 -13.27 24.65
C PRO A 43 -5.38 -12.86 24.58
N GLY A 44 -5.12 -11.60 24.19
CA GLY A 44 -3.78 -11.05 24.03
C GLY A 44 -3.07 -11.40 22.71
N TRP A 45 -3.72 -12.15 21.82
CA TRP A 45 -3.17 -12.49 20.49
C TRP A 45 -3.77 -11.59 19.41
N ALA A 46 -2.95 -11.21 18.45
CA ALA A 46 -3.35 -10.46 17.26
C ALA A 46 -2.56 -11.03 16.08
N GLU A 47 -3.26 -11.75 15.19
CA GLU A 47 -2.67 -12.44 14.05
C GLU A 47 -3.21 -11.86 12.75
N GLN A 48 -2.35 -11.79 11.75
CA GLN A 48 -2.68 -11.33 10.41
C GLN A 48 -2.19 -12.36 9.41
N ASP A 49 -2.83 -12.42 8.25
CA ASP A 49 -2.45 -13.31 7.16
C ASP A 49 -1.58 -12.57 6.13
N PRO A 50 -0.32 -13.00 5.91
CA PRO A 50 0.56 -12.39 4.91
C PRO A 50 -0.01 -12.43 3.47
N ASP A 51 -0.82 -13.44 3.14
CA ASP A 51 -1.43 -13.53 1.81
C ASP A 51 -2.51 -12.45 1.63
N GLU A 52 -3.23 -12.08 2.70
CA GLU A 52 -4.18 -10.96 2.68
C GLU A 52 -3.46 -9.62 2.51
N TRP A 53 -2.26 -9.43 3.08
CA TRP A 53 -1.46 -8.23 2.87
C TRP A 53 -1.07 -8.07 1.40
N TRP A 54 -0.54 -9.14 0.80
CA TRP A 54 -0.10 -9.12 -0.59
C TRP A 54 -1.28 -8.87 -1.54
N ALA A 55 -2.39 -9.58 -1.35
CA ALA A 55 -3.59 -9.36 -2.14
C ALA A 55 -4.12 -7.92 -2.02
N SER A 56 -4.09 -7.36 -0.81
CA SER A 56 -4.49 -5.98 -0.53
C SER A 56 -3.57 -4.95 -1.19
N LEU A 57 -2.26 -5.16 -1.13
CA LEU A 57 -1.27 -4.31 -1.80
C LEU A 57 -1.50 -4.27 -3.31
N VAL A 58 -1.55 -5.43 -3.94
CA VAL A 58 -1.74 -5.54 -5.39
C VAL A 58 -3.05 -4.88 -5.82
N ALA A 59 -4.13 -5.11 -5.08
CA ALA A 59 -5.43 -4.49 -5.37
C ALA A 59 -5.39 -2.97 -5.20
N ALA A 60 -4.78 -2.44 -4.13
CA ALA A 60 -4.68 -1.01 -3.90
C ALA A 60 -3.81 -0.30 -4.95
N VAL A 61 -2.66 -0.88 -5.33
CA VAL A 61 -1.80 -0.34 -6.40
C VAL A 61 -2.56 -0.30 -7.73
N ARG A 62 -3.23 -1.40 -8.11
CA ARG A 62 -4.02 -1.44 -9.35
C ARG A 62 -5.13 -0.40 -9.36
N ASP A 63 -5.82 -0.23 -8.25
CA ASP A 63 -6.87 0.77 -8.10
C ASP A 63 -6.36 2.19 -8.30
N VAL A 64 -5.26 2.58 -7.64
CA VAL A 64 -4.75 3.95 -7.71
C VAL A 64 -4.15 4.26 -9.09
N MET A 65 -3.49 3.28 -9.72
CA MET A 65 -3.02 3.40 -11.10
C MET A 65 -4.19 3.56 -12.07
N SER A 66 -5.24 2.73 -11.93
CA SER A 66 -6.43 2.82 -12.78
C SER A 66 -7.18 4.13 -12.60
N LYS A 67 -7.24 4.69 -11.39
CA LYS A 67 -7.95 5.96 -11.10
C LYS A 67 -7.16 7.18 -11.55
N SER A 68 -5.83 7.15 -11.45
CA SER A 68 -4.96 8.27 -11.83
C SER A 68 -4.74 8.35 -13.35
N GLY A 69 -4.82 7.22 -14.07
CA GLY A 69 -4.53 7.18 -15.49
C GLY A 69 -3.05 7.29 -15.84
N ILE A 70 -2.17 7.27 -14.83
CA ILE A 70 -0.71 7.30 -15.00
C ILE A 70 -0.24 5.96 -15.57
N VAL A 71 0.68 5.99 -16.52
CA VAL A 71 1.27 4.76 -17.06
C VAL A 71 2.40 4.28 -16.17
N PRO A 72 2.62 2.95 -16.02
CA PRO A 72 3.67 2.43 -15.14
C PRO A 72 5.07 2.99 -15.41
N ASP A 73 5.39 3.31 -16.68
CA ASP A 73 6.69 3.86 -17.09
C ASP A 73 6.97 5.26 -16.53
N GLU A 74 5.95 5.96 -16.03
CA GLU A 74 6.09 7.28 -15.38
C GLU A 74 6.34 7.15 -13.86
N ILE A 75 6.30 5.95 -13.29
CA ILE A 75 6.61 5.72 -11.87
C ILE A 75 8.13 5.59 -11.69
N ALA A 76 8.76 6.61 -11.11
CA ALA A 76 10.19 6.65 -10.87
C ALA A 76 10.63 5.89 -9.61
N GLY A 77 9.72 5.65 -8.68
CA GLY A 77 10.06 5.00 -7.42
C GLY A 77 8.87 4.56 -6.60
N ILE A 78 9.12 3.60 -5.71
CA ILE A 78 8.15 3.06 -4.77
C ILE A 78 8.79 3.07 -3.38
N SER A 79 8.07 3.57 -2.39
CA SER A 79 8.45 3.49 -0.97
C SER A 79 7.41 2.67 -0.19
N LEU A 80 7.87 2.06 0.89
CA LEU A 80 7.06 1.26 1.80
C LEU A 80 7.37 1.67 3.24
N ASP A 81 6.31 2.03 3.97
CA ASP A 81 6.30 2.15 5.42
C ASP A 81 5.28 1.15 5.98
N CYS A 82 5.59 0.56 7.13
CA CYS A 82 4.71 -0.43 7.74
C CYS A 82 4.88 -0.52 9.25
N THR A 83 3.77 -0.85 9.93
CA THR A 83 3.77 -1.06 11.38
C THR A 83 4.73 -2.21 11.75
N THR A 84 5.82 -1.89 12.44
CA THR A 84 6.86 -2.88 12.79
C THR A 84 6.50 -3.61 14.07
N CYS A 85 5.58 -4.58 14.00
CA CYS A 85 5.38 -5.56 15.10
C CYS A 85 4.90 -6.95 14.65
N THR A 86 4.71 -7.24 13.36
CA THR A 86 4.15 -8.56 13.01
C THR A 86 5.20 -9.66 13.14
N VAL A 87 5.14 -10.39 14.25
CA VAL A 87 5.94 -11.57 14.51
C VAL A 87 5.20 -12.77 13.94
N ARG A 88 5.80 -13.46 12.97
CA ARG A 88 5.30 -14.75 12.51
C ARG A 88 5.47 -15.77 13.64
N VAL A 89 4.37 -16.24 14.20
CA VAL A 89 4.37 -17.39 15.10
C VAL A 89 4.26 -18.63 14.22
N GLY A 90 5.28 -19.49 14.25
CA GLY A 90 5.36 -20.75 13.51
C GLY A 90 6.00 -21.82 14.37
#